data_AF-A0A1Q7D511-F1
#
_entry.id   AF-A0A1Q7D511-F1
#
_cell.length_a   1.000
_cell.length_b   1.000
_cell.length_c   1.000
_cell.angle_alpha   90.00
_cell.angle_beta   90.00
_cell.angle_gamma   90.00
#
_symmetry.space_group_name_H-M   'P 1'
#
loop_
_entity.id
_entity.type
_entity.pdbx_description
1 polymer ?
#
loop_
_entity_poly.entity_id
_entity_poly.type
_entity_poly.pdbx_seq_one_letter_code
_entity_poly.pdbx_strand_id
1 'polypeptide(L)'
;MYRLMAEETSDAVCRKLGVQARSETSRRPLPGNESDPVPPAELAARCGIPALAAMKLQTRHGSNAEKVLDEGSTSRILCRCEPVTEAELVYAARHEQVRTLADAFRRVGIAGGPCAGAACILRASEVIGRELGWSASQRFDAAREFVHGAWLGREPVLGHAGWAQEELAQGAMRGLTGGAR
;
A
#
# COMPACT_ATOMS: atom_id res chain seq x y z
N MET A 1 16.48 -6.28 -17.59
CA MET A 1 17.76 -6.84 -17.09
C MET A 1 17.55 -7.86 -15.98
N TYR A 2 16.81 -7.54 -14.90
CA TYR A 2 16.54 -8.47 -13.79
C TYR A 2 15.96 -9.84 -14.21
N ARG A 3 15.04 -9.88 -15.18
CA ARG A 3 14.42 -11.13 -15.67
C ARG A 3 15.44 -12.08 -16.30
N LEU A 4 16.33 -11.57 -17.15
CA LEU A 4 17.34 -12.38 -17.84
C LEU A 4 18.37 -12.93 -16.84
N MET A 5 18.78 -12.11 -15.87
CA MET A 5 19.65 -12.54 -14.77
C MET A 5 19.00 -13.68 -13.95
N ALA A 6 17.70 -13.58 -13.67
CA ALA A 6 16.95 -14.62 -12.95
C ALA A 6 16.84 -15.91 -13.78
N GLU A 7 16.63 -15.80 -15.09
CA GLU A 7 16.60 -16.92 -16.04
C GLU A 7 17.95 -17.66 -16.08
N GLU A 8 19.06 -16.95 -16.30
CA GLU A 8 20.40 -17.54 -16.30
C GLU A 8 20.77 -18.21 -14.97
N THR A 9 20.38 -17.57 -13.85
CA THR A 9 20.58 -18.13 -12.51
C THR A 9 19.77 -19.42 -12.33
N SER A 10 18.51 -19.42 -12.75
CA SER A 10 17.63 -20.58 -12.66
C SER A 10 18.15 -21.74 -13.52
N ASP A 11 18.63 -21.45 -14.73
CA ASP A 11 19.24 -22.45 -15.62
C ASP A 11 20.47 -23.11 -14.98
N ALA A 12 21.30 -22.33 -14.30
CA ALA A 12 22.45 -22.85 -13.57
C ALA A 12 22.03 -23.77 -12.39
N VAL A 13 20.95 -23.42 -11.68
CA VAL A 13 20.39 -24.26 -10.61
C VAL A 13 19.79 -25.55 -11.17
N CYS A 14 18.98 -25.48 -12.24
CA CYS A 14 18.39 -26.64 -12.91
C CYS A 14 19.46 -27.65 -13.35
N ARG A 15 20.57 -27.17 -13.95
CA ARG A 15 21.71 -28.02 -14.32
C ARG A 15 22.31 -28.77 -13.13
N LYS A 16 22.46 -28.11 -11.97
CA LYS A 16 22.99 -28.74 -10.75
C LYS A 16 22.05 -29.77 -10.14
N LEU A 17 20.74 -29.53 -10.23
CA LEU A 17 19.71 -30.41 -9.67
C LEU A 17 19.27 -31.52 -10.62
N GLY A 18 19.81 -31.58 -11.85
CA GLY A 18 19.40 -32.54 -12.87
C GLY A 18 17.99 -32.33 -13.41
N VAL A 19 17.41 -31.14 -13.22
CA VAL A 19 16.07 -30.78 -13.69
C VAL A 19 16.15 -30.23 -15.11
N GLN A 20 15.31 -30.76 -16.01
CA GLN A 20 15.19 -30.27 -17.38
C GLN A 20 13.89 -29.47 -17.51
N ALA A 21 13.99 -28.15 -17.42
CA ALA A 21 12.88 -27.21 -17.60
C ALA A 21 13.35 -25.98 -18.38
N ARG A 22 12.48 -25.44 -19.24
CA ARG A 22 12.74 -24.20 -19.99
C ARG A 22 12.07 -23.03 -19.29
N SER A 23 12.76 -21.89 -19.24
CA SER A 23 12.18 -20.64 -18.75
C SER A 23 11.05 -20.13 -19.65
N GLU A 24 9.94 -19.76 -19.02
CA GLU A 24 8.75 -19.16 -19.66
C GLU A 24 8.54 -17.69 -19.25
N THR A 25 9.44 -17.15 -18.43
CA THR A 25 9.30 -15.84 -17.78
C THR A 25 9.22 -14.67 -18.77
N SER A 26 9.69 -14.86 -20.00
CA SER A 26 9.61 -13.85 -21.07
C SER A 26 8.20 -13.67 -21.65
N ARG A 27 7.33 -14.67 -21.48
CA ARG A 27 5.99 -14.71 -22.07
C ARG A 27 4.87 -14.72 -21.04
N ARG A 28 5.17 -15.15 -19.81
CA ARG A 28 4.20 -15.19 -18.72
C ARG A 28 4.02 -13.77 -18.14
N PRO A 29 2.79 -13.22 -18.14
CA PRO A 29 2.54 -11.92 -17.53
C PRO A 29 2.82 -11.97 -16.01
N LEU A 30 3.20 -10.81 -15.46
CA LEU A 30 3.28 -10.63 -14.02
C LEU A 30 1.85 -10.55 -13.43
N PRO A 31 1.68 -10.89 -12.14
CA PRO A 31 0.41 -10.73 -11.45
C PRO A 31 -0.13 -9.30 -11.56
N GLY A 32 -1.39 -9.16 -11.98
CA GLY A 32 -2.04 -7.89 -12.26
C GLY A 32 -1.94 -7.44 -13.73
N ASN A 33 -1.20 -8.14 -14.58
CA ASN A 33 -1.07 -7.82 -16.01
C ASN A 33 -1.56 -8.96 -16.93
N GLU A 34 -2.50 -9.77 -16.46
CA GLU A 34 -3.07 -10.89 -17.20
C GLU A 34 -4.11 -10.44 -18.25
N SER A 35 -4.64 -9.23 -18.14
CA SER A 35 -5.67 -8.69 -19.03
C SER A 35 -5.58 -7.17 -19.11
N ASP A 36 -6.12 -6.59 -20.18
CA ASP A 36 -6.19 -5.13 -20.31
C ASP A 36 -7.15 -4.54 -19.26
N PRO A 37 -6.78 -3.42 -18.62
CA PRO A 37 -7.64 -2.76 -17.65
C PRO A 37 -8.87 -2.15 -18.34
N VAL A 38 -10.04 -2.31 -17.70
CA VAL A 38 -11.25 -1.59 -18.12
C VAL A 38 -11.11 -0.09 -17.84
N PRO A 39 -11.82 0.79 -18.56
CA PRO A 39 -11.82 2.22 -18.27
C PRO A 39 -12.12 2.51 -16.79
N PRO A 40 -11.36 3.40 -16.11
CA PRO A 40 -11.55 3.68 -14.68
C PRO A 40 -12.98 4.11 -14.30
N ALA A 41 -13.69 4.80 -15.20
CA ALA A 41 -15.07 5.22 -14.98
C ALA A 41 -16.04 4.02 -14.89
N GLU A 42 -15.82 2.97 -15.69
CA GLU A 42 -16.63 1.76 -15.65
C GLU A 42 -16.39 0.98 -14.36
N LEU A 43 -15.13 0.79 -13.98
CA LEU A 43 -14.78 0.15 -12.71
C LEU A 43 -15.35 0.93 -11.52
N ALA A 44 -15.24 2.26 -11.54
CA ALA A 44 -15.81 3.13 -10.53
C ALA A 44 -17.32 2.97 -10.39
N ALA A 45 -18.05 2.89 -11.50
CA ALA A 45 -19.49 2.69 -11.52
C ALA A 45 -19.88 1.30 -10.96
N ARG A 46 -19.18 0.24 -11.37
CA ARG A 46 -19.45 -1.14 -10.88
C ARG A 46 -19.19 -1.27 -9.39
N CYS A 47 -18.07 -0.75 -8.91
CA CYS A 47 -17.63 -0.96 -7.53
C CYS A 47 -18.05 0.15 -6.55
N GLY A 48 -18.73 1.19 -7.04
CA GLY A 48 -19.22 2.29 -6.20
C GLY A 48 -18.11 3.12 -5.54
N ILE A 49 -17.01 3.39 -6.26
CA ILE A 49 -15.89 4.23 -5.79
C ILE A 49 -15.66 5.43 -6.72
N PRO A 50 -15.01 6.51 -6.26
CA PRO A 50 -14.65 7.63 -7.13
C PRO A 50 -13.75 7.20 -8.30
N ALA A 51 -13.91 7.80 -9.47
CA ALA A 51 -13.10 7.50 -10.67
C ALA A 51 -11.58 7.63 -10.43
N LEU A 52 -11.16 8.61 -9.62
CA LEU A 52 -9.75 8.77 -9.25
C LEU A 52 -9.23 7.60 -8.40
N ALA A 53 -10.07 7.05 -7.51
CA ALA A 53 -9.74 5.87 -6.72
C ALA A 53 -9.64 4.64 -7.61
N ALA A 54 -10.58 4.45 -8.55
CA ALA A 54 -10.51 3.36 -9.51
C ALA A 54 -9.24 3.41 -10.37
N MET A 55 -8.87 4.60 -10.88
CA MET A 55 -7.64 4.79 -11.66
C MET A 55 -6.38 4.47 -10.85
N LYS A 56 -6.30 4.96 -9.61
CA LYS A 56 -5.17 4.70 -8.70
C LYS A 56 -5.09 3.22 -8.30
N LEU A 57 -6.22 2.58 -8.04
CA LEU A 57 -6.34 1.15 -7.74
C LEU A 57 -5.84 0.30 -8.92
N GLN A 58 -6.25 0.62 -10.15
CA GLN A 58 -5.76 -0.04 -11.36
C GLN A 58 -4.25 0.18 -11.57
N THR A 59 -3.72 1.37 -11.22
CA THR A 59 -2.28 1.61 -11.30
C THR A 59 -1.48 0.70 -10.36
N ARG A 60 -2.05 0.33 -9.21
CA ARG A 60 -1.39 -0.51 -8.19
C ARG A 60 -1.59 -2.01 -8.40
N HIS A 61 -2.79 -2.41 -8.81
CA HIS A 61 -3.19 -3.83 -8.88
C HIS A 61 -3.48 -4.32 -10.30
N GLY A 62 -3.47 -3.43 -11.29
CA GLY A 62 -3.76 -3.74 -12.69
C GLY A 62 -5.13 -4.38 -12.86
N SER A 63 -5.17 -5.49 -13.61
CA SER A 63 -6.36 -6.31 -13.84
C SER A 63 -6.98 -6.91 -12.57
N ASN A 64 -6.25 -6.96 -11.44
CA ASN A 64 -6.79 -7.42 -10.16
C ASN A 64 -7.60 -6.36 -9.40
N ALA A 65 -7.75 -5.14 -9.93
CA ALA A 65 -8.40 -4.04 -9.22
C ALA A 65 -9.80 -4.37 -8.68
N GLU A 66 -10.66 -4.99 -9.48
CA GLU A 66 -12.02 -5.37 -9.05
C GLU A 66 -11.97 -6.46 -7.97
N LYS A 67 -11.14 -7.50 -8.18
CA LYS A 67 -10.90 -8.57 -7.20
C LYS A 67 -10.48 -8.03 -5.83
N VAL A 68 -9.63 -7.01 -5.80
CA VAL A 68 -9.18 -6.36 -4.55
C VAL A 68 -10.35 -5.77 -3.77
N LEU A 69 -11.30 -5.13 -4.46
CA LEU A 69 -12.49 -4.55 -3.84
C LEU A 69 -13.46 -5.63 -3.36
N ASP A 70 -13.66 -6.68 -4.16
CA ASP A 70 -14.56 -7.78 -3.84
C ASP A 70 -14.08 -8.55 -2.60
N GLU A 71 -12.81 -8.96 -2.57
CA GLU A 71 -12.25 -9.72 -1.44
C GLU A 71 -12.04 -8.85 -0.19
N GLY A 72 -11.77 -7.56 -0.38
CA GLY A 72 -11.74 -6.57 0.70
C GLY A 72 -13.13 -6.23 1.25
N SER A 73 -14.20 -6.50 0.48
CA SER A 73 -15.61 -6.31 0.85
C SER A 73 -15.98 -4.90 1.33
N THR A 74 -15.28 -3.87 0.84
CA THR A 74 -15.57 -2.47 1.21
C THR A 74 -15.10 -1.48 0.14
N SER A 75 -15.89 -0.43 -0.10
CA SER A 75 -15.57 0.66 -1.02
C SER A 75 -15.10 1.94 -0.30
N ARG A 76 -14.91 1.89 1.02
CA ARG A 76 -14.58 3.07 1.82
C ARG A 76 -13.19 3.59 1.48
N ILE A 77 -13.09 4.89 1.20
CA ILE A 77 -11.81 5.58 1.03
C ILE A 77 -11.17 5.83 2.40
N LEU A 78 -10.01 5.22 2.63
CA LEU A 78 -9.25 5.39 3.85
C LEU A 78 -8.33 6.61 3.77
N CYS A 79 -7.54 6.72 2.69
CA CYS A 79 -6.70 7.88 2.41
C CYS A 79 -7.25 8.67 1.23
N ARG A 80 -7.45 9.96 1.43
CA ARG A 80 -7.93 10.87 0.38
C ARG A 80 -6.81 11.47 -0.46
N CYS A 81 -5.63 11.65 0.13
CA CYS A 81 -4.47 12.22 -0.54
C CYS A 81 -3.91 11.25 -1.60
N GLU A 82 -3.81 9.98 -1.20
CA GLU A 82 -3.58 8.86 -2.10
C GLU A 82 -4.85 8.02 -2.01
N PRO A 83 -5.79 8.11 -2.97
CA PRO A 83 -7.09 7.42 -2.97
C PRO A 83 -6.96 5.91 -2.81
N VAL A 84 -6.74 5.47 -1.58
CA VAL A 84 -6.53 4.10 -1.13
C VAL A 84 -7.77 3.72 -0.34
N THR A 85 -8.39 2.63 -0.76
CA THR A 85 -9.57 2.04 -0.12
C THR A 85 -9.18 1.22 1.11
N GLU A 86 -10.12 1.00 2.03
CA GLU A 86 -9.96 0.02 3.09
C GLU A 86 -9.76 -1.39 2.53
N ALA A 87 -10.43 -1.73 1.42
CA ALA A 87 -10.33 -3.03 0.76
C ALA A 87 -8.92 -3.33 0.27
N GLU A 88 -8.20 -2.33 -0.26
CA GLU A 88 -6.79 -2.47 -0.65
C GLU A 88 -5.91 -2.89 0.53
N LEU A 89 -6.12 -2.31 1.71
CA LEU A 89 -5.34 -2.70 2.90
C LEU A 89 -5.69 -4.11 3.37
N VAL A 90 -6.97 -4.47 3.34
CA VAL A 90 -7.44 -5.82 3.68
C VAL A 90 -6.84 -6.84 2.73
N TYR A 91 -6.95 -6.61 1.42
CA TYR A 91 -6.41 -7.48 0.39
C TYR A 91 -4.89 -7.61 0.52
N ALA A 92 -4.19 -6.49 0.71
CA ALA A 92 -2.74 -6.50 0.83
C ALA A 92 -2.26 -7.28 2.08
N ALA A 93 -2.97 -7.17 3.21
CA ALA A 93 -2.68 -7.92 4.42
C ALA A 93 -2.89 -9.44 4.24
N ARG A 94 -3.95 -9.83 3.51
CA ARG A 94 -4.30 -11.24 3.29
C ARG A 94 -3.45 -11.91 2.21
N HIS A 95 -3.16 -11.21 1.11
CA HIS A 95 -2.61 -11.82 -0.10
C HIS A 95 -1.22 -11.31 -0.49
N GLU A 96 -0.79 -10.15 0.01
CA GLU A 96 0.40 -9.45 -0.50
C GLU A 96 1.49 -9.28 0.58
N GLN A 97 1.41 -10.08 1.65
CA GLN A 97 2.37 -10.11 2.75
C GLN A 97 2.60 -8.77 3.45
N VAL A 98 1.60 -7.89 3.46
CA VAL A 98 1.66 -6.68 4.28
C VAL A 98 1.56 -7.07 5.76
N ARG A 99 2.65 -6.90 6.50
CA ARG A 99 2.74 -7.18 7.94
C ARG A 99 2.99 -5.95 8.78
N THR A 100 3.34 -4.82 8.16
CA THR A 100 3.60 -3.54 8.83
C THR A 100 2.97 -2.40 8.04
N LEU A 101 2.84 -1.23 8.66
CA LEU A 101 2.42 -0.02 7.94
C LEU A 101 3.46 0.44 6.91
N ALA A 102 4.75 0.14 7.11
CA ALA A 102 5.79 0.38 6.12
C ALA A 102 5.61 -0.52 4.88
N ASP A 103 5.19 -1.77 5.06
CA ASP A 103 4.84 -2.65 3.94
C ASP A 103 3.63 -2.12 3.19
N ALA A 104 2.60 -1.66 3.91
CA ALA A 104 1.42 -1.05 3.30
C ALA A 104 1.80 0.21 2.49
N PHE A 105 2.68 1.06 3.03
CA PHE A 105 3.20 2.22 2.30
C PHE A 105 3.90 1.79 1.01
N ARG A 106 4.78 0.79 1.06
CA ARG A 106 5.47 0.27 -0.13
C ARG A 106 4.52 -0.38 -1.13
N ARG A 107 3.48 -1.08 -0.65
CA ARG A 107 2.59 -1.88 -1.49
C ARG A 107 1.49 -1.03 -2.14
N VAL A 108 0.82 -0.19 -1.36
CA VAL A 108 -0.36 0.55 -1.83
C VAL A 108 -0.19 2.08 -1.76
N GLY A 109 0.95 2.58 -1.29
CA GLY A 109 1.22 4.02 -1.24
C GLY A 109 0.44 4.76 -0.15
N ILE A 110 -0.13 4.05 0.83
CA ILE A 110 -0.80 4.69 1.97
C ILE A 110 0.17 5.64 2.67
N ALA A 111 -0.28 6.82 3.10
CA ALA A 111 0.55 7.88 3.67
C ALA A 111 1.61 8.52 2.74
N GLY A 112 1.66 8.16 1.45
CA GLY A 112 2.56 8.78 0.46
C GLY A 112 2.16 10.18 -0.03
N GLY A 113 0.95 10.64 0.33
CA GLY A 113 0.47 11.96 -0.04
C GLY A 113 1.06 13.09 0.82
N PRO A 114 0.72 14.36 0.52
CA PRO A 114 1.28 15.53 1.21
C PRO A 114 1.06 15.51 2.74
N CYS A 115 -0.03 14.91 3.22
CA CYS A 115 -0.31 14.83 4.66
C CYS A 115 0.55 13.82 5.42
N ALA A 116 1.44 13.07 4.77
CA ALA A 116 2.41 12.17 5.43
C ALA A 116 1.81 11.04 6.28
N GLY A 117 0.51 10.75 6.13
CA GLY A 117 -0.18 9.81 7.01
C GLY A 117 -0.92 10.44 8.18
N ALA A 118 -0.81 11.76 8.41
CA ALA A 118 -1.49 12.46 9.52
C ALA A 118 -3.00 12.18 9.58
N ALA A 119 -3.67 12.04 8.44
CA ALA A 119 -5.11 11.81 8.38
C ALA A 119 -5.54 10.32 8.28
N CYS A 120 -4.61 9.40 8.03
CA CYS A 120 -4.96 8.02 7.67
C CYS A 120 -4.23 6.93 8.45
N ILE A 121 -3.09 7.21 9.09
CA ILE A 121 -2.22 6.15 9.60
C ILE A 121 -2.83 5.35 10.76
N LEU A 122 -3.52 6.01 11.70
CA LEU A 122 -4.23 5.32 12.78
C LEU A 122 -5.36 4.43 12.28
N ARG A 123 -6.07 4.87 11.23
CA ARG A 123 -7.12 4.05 10.60
C ARG A 123 -6.52 2.90 9.80
N ALA A 124 -5.38 3.12 9.14
CA ALA A 124 -4.66 2.07 8.45
C ALA A 124 -4.17 0.99 9.42
N SER A 125 -3.66 1.36 10.59
CA SER A 125 -3.25 0.38 11.61
C SER A 125 -4.42 -0.39 12.19
N GLU A 126 -5.60 0.22 12.31
CA GLU A 126 -6.83 -0.48 12.70
C GLU A 126 -7.24 -1.53 11.66
N VAL A 127 -7.27 -1.17 10.37
CA VAL A 127 -7.67 -2.09 9.30
C VAL A 127 -6.71 -3.26 9.20
N ILE A 128 -5.40 -2.99 9.07
CA ILE A 128 -4.38 -4.04 8.97
C ILE A 128 -4.31 -4.85 10.26
N GLY A 129 -4.37 -4.19 11.41
CA GLY A 129 -4.29 -4.85 12.71
C GLY A 129 -5.47 -5.78 12.98
N ARG A 130 -6.67 -5.49 12.46
CA ARG A 130 -7.78 -6.44 12.52
C ARG A 130 -7.49 -7.71 11.73
N GLU A 131 -6.97 -7.58 10.51
CA GLU A 131 -6.64 -8.74 9.66
C GLU A 131 -5.48 -9.57 10.24
N LEU A 132 -4.55 -8.94 10.97
CA LEU A 132 -3.39 -9.60 11.57
C LEU A 132 -3.58 -10.01 13.04
N GLY A 133 -4.75 -9.76 13.64
CA GLY A 133 -5.04 -10.11 15.03
C GLY A 133 -4.29 -9.26 16.07
N TRP A 134 -3.92 -8.04 15.74
CA TRP A 134 -3.25 -7.11 16.67
C TRP A 134 -4.19 -6.65 17.78
N SER A 135 -3.64 -6.58 19.00
CA SER A 135 -4.24 -5.86 20.12
C SER A 135 -4.31 -4.34 19.86
N ALA A 136 -5.11 -3.63 20.66
CA ALA A 136 -5.23 -2.18 20.55
C ALA A 136 -3.89 -1.45 20.74
N SER A 137 -3.05 -1.91 21.69
CA SER A 137 -1.71 -1.34 21.90
C SER A 137 -0.81 -1.56 20.68
N GLN A 138 -0.79 -2.76 20.11
CA GLN A 138 -0.01 -3.06 18.90
C GLN A 138 -0.42 -2.19 17.71
N ARG A 139 -1.72 -1.89 17.54
CA ARG A 139 -2.20 -1.00 16.47
C ARG A 139 -1.71 0.43 16.66
N PHE A 140 -1.69 0.90 17.90
CA PHE A 140 -1.14 2.22 18.23
C PHE A 140 0.38 2.25 18.02
N ASP A 141 1.08 1.22 18.49
CA ASP A 141 2.53 1.09 18.36
C ASP A 141 2.97 1.03 16.89
N ALA A 142 2.26 0.27 16.05
CA ALA A 142 2.54 0.23 14.61
C ALA A 142 2.39 1.59 13.94
N ALA A 143 1.38 2.38 14.33
CA ALA A 143 1.19 3.73 13.80
C ALA A 143 2.31 4.67 14.27
N ARG A 144 2.69 4.60 15.55
CA ARG A 144 3.81 5.36 16.11
C ARG A 144 5.13 5.02 15.42
N GLU A 145 5.41 3.74 15.24
CA GLU A 145 6.62 3.25 14.56
C GLU A 145 6.70 3.77 13.12
N PHE A 146 5.59 3.73 12.38
CA PHE A 146 5.54 4.28 11.03
C PHE A 146 5.84 5.78 11.00
N VAL A 147 5.19 6.57 11.86
CA VAL A 147 5.39 8.03 11.92
C VAL A 147 6.84 8.35 12.28
N HIS A 148 7.41 7.64 13.26
CA HIS A 148 8.80 7.80 13.66
C HIS A 148 9.77 7.43 12.54
N GLY A 149 9.57 6.30 11.86
CA GLY A 149 10.42 5.89 10.75
C GLY A 149 10.34 6.84 9.54
N ALA A 150 9.14 7.33 9.23
CA ALA A 150 8.93 8.30 8.17
C ALA A 150 9.59 9.67 8.48
N TRP A 151 9.60 10.07 9.75
CA TRP A 151 10.21 11.33 10.19
C TRP A 151 11.70 11.41 9.83
N LEU A 152 12.45 10.33 10.06
CA LEU A 152 13.90 10.28 9.82
C LEU A 152 14.29 10.56 8.35
N GLY A 153 13.43 10.18 7.40
CA GLY A 153 13.65 10.47 5.98
C GLY A 153 13.17 11.85 5.55
N ARG A 154 12.22 12.45 6.28
CA ARG A 154 11.61 13.75 5.94
C ARG A 154 12.40 14.91 6.51
N GLU A 155 12.71 14.87 7.80
CA GLU A 155 13.33 15.96 8.55
C GLU A 155 14.52 16.62 7.83
N PRO A 156 15.49 15.86 7.28
CA PRO A 156 16.69 16.45 6.70
C PRO A 156 16.44 17.28 5.42
N VAL A 157 15.29 17.11 4.77
CA VAL A 157 14.95 17.76 3.50
C VAL A 157 13.87 18.83 3.64
N LEU A 158 13.40 19.11 4.86
CA LEU A 158 12.37 20.11 5.11
C LEU A 158 12.93 21.53 5.00
N GLY A 159 12.47 22.27 3.99
CA GLY A 159 12.61 23.73 3.92
C GLY A 159 11.54 24.46 4.73
N HIS A 160 11.53 25.79 4.68
CA HIS A 160 10.58 26.63 5.44
C HIS A 160 9.11 26.25 5.25
N ALA A 161 8.68 26.03 4.01
CA ALA A 161 7.31 25.60 3.72
C ALA A 161 7.02 24.17 4.20
N GLY A 162 8.01 23.29 4.14
CA GLY A 162 7.91 21.92 4.64
C GLY A 162 7.69 21.90 6.16
N TRP A 163 8.44 22.70 6.91
CA TRP A 163 8.25 22.85 8.36
C TRP A 163 6.87 23.39 8.73
N ALA A 164 6.37 24.39 8.01
CA ALA A 164 5.02 24.92 8.24
C ALA A 164 3.95 23.83 8.01
N GLN A 165 4.11 23.01 6.98
CA GLN A 165 3.21 21.89 6.70
C GLN A 165 3.30 20.78 7.76
N GLU A 166 4.50 20.46 8.25
CA GLU A 166 4.67 19.50 9.35
C GLU A 166 3.99 19.97 10.63
N GLU A 167 4.16 21.23 11.02
CA GLU A 167 3.50 21.75 12.23
C GLU A 167 1.98 21.71 12.12
N LEU A 168 1.41 21.97 10.92
CA LEU A 168 -0.02 21.80 10.69
C LEU A 168 -0.45 20.32 10.80
N ALA A 169 0.32 19.41 10.20
CA ALA A 169 0.04 17.97 10.21
C ALA A 169 0.14 17.37 11.62
N GLN A 170 1.19 17.72 12.37
CA GLN A 170 1.36 17.33 13.78
C GLN A 170 0.33 17.99 14.68
N GLY A 171 0.02 19.26 14.45
CA GLY A 171 -0.99 20.02 15.20
C GLY A 171 -2.35 19.35 15.19
N ALA A 172 -2.75 18.77 14.04
CA ALA A 172 -3.99 18.00 13.93
C ALA A 172 -4.03 16.75 14.85
N MET A 173 -2.87 16.17 15.18
CA MET A 173 -2.74 14.98 16.02
C MET A 173 -2.52 15.32 17.50
N ARG A 174 -1.83 16.44 17.81
CA ARG A 174 -1.56 16.89 19.20
C ARG A 174 -2.85 17.10 20.01
N GLY A 175 -3.95 17.49 19.35
CA GLY A 175 -5.26 17.63 20.01
C GLY A 175 -5.89 16.30 20.44
N LEU A 176 -5.52 15.16 19.81
CA LEU A 176 -6.08 13.84 20.10
C LEU A 176 -5.41 13.14 21.29
N THR A 177 -4.13 13.41 21.54
CA THR A 177 -3.39 12.77 22.64
C THR A 177 -3.69 13.36 24.01
N GLY A 178 -4.54 14.40 24.09
CA GLY A 178 -4.67 15.23 25.28
C GLY A 178 -3.37 15.99 25.51
N GLY A 179 -3.44 17.32 25.58
CA GLY A 179 -2.28 18.12 25.95
C GLY A 179 -1.84 17.75 27.37
N ALA A 180 -0.89 16.84 27.51
CA ALA A 180 0.01 16.88 28.65
C ALA A 180 0.85 18.15 28.46
N ARG A 181 0.47 19.19 29.20
CA ARG A 181 1.29 20.37 29.42
C ARG A 181 2.60 19.97 30.10
#